data_AF-A5GYD9-F1
#
_entry.id   AF-A5GYD9-F1
#
_cell.length_a   1.000
_cell.length_b   1.000
_cell.length_c   1.000
_cell.angle_alpha   90.00
_cell.angle_beta   90.00
_cell.angle_gamma   90.00
#
_symmetry.space_group_name_H-M   'P 1'
#
loop_
_entity.id
_entity.type
_entity.pdbx_description
1 polymer ?
#
loop_
_entity_poly.entity_id
_entity_poly.type
_entity_poly.pdbx_seq_one_letter_code
_entity_poly.pdbx_strand_id
1 'polypeptide(L)'
;MVTKASIIEDLRKENAGPEFGEFLDVLQTDSSSEISLIDQVKSQLETHFNLELEIQDFSKKNDNVPVNKLLTEYYNNYQINVLEFVLQIGFSKDLSIPLNAWFVLDMISQLSTSKQDLPLDYYLVLNNNLTGKYSDFIRYLVHKAVGAEMHCNGEAEIAETYNSSRWEDRVKDSPLANRGPVRGFVGEGDRSITFHLLCKKTARMILVGDDRETGYEMSDRSFVSLLLDYYQRVGTTKKIDLLLLTNNFDSNMNNKLQQLKILESLNMLKSNCYVLDYQITADHETAEYNTYIEGIPAVRRYEIAHFLKTRKTPKNADNLMCKYVGRWNICYKKVFHQGNISIHQICGYLD
;
A
#
# COMPACT_ATOMS: atom_id res chain seq x y z
N MET A 1 10.43 -14.50 -14.79
CA MET A 1 10.77 -14.55 -13.36
C MET A 1 11.60 -13.33 -13.05
N VAL A 2 11.37 -12.71 -11.90
CA VAL A 2 12.10 -11.54 -11.41
C VAL A 2 13.14 -12.03 -10.43
N THR A 3 14.40 -11.80 -10.75
CA THR A 3 15.55 -12.07 -9.86
C THR A 3 16.04 -10.76 -9.25
N LYS A 4 16.77 -10.86 -8.13
CA LYS A 4 17.46 -9.71 -7.54
C LYS A 4 18.26 -8.90 -8.58
N ALA A 5 19.06 -9.58 -9.38
CA ALA A 5 19.86 -8.95 -10.45
C ALA A 5 18.99 -8.22 -11.49
N SER A 6 17.84 -8.78 -11.87
CA SER A 6 16.92 -8.10 -12.80
C SER A 6 16.29 -6.85 -12.21
N ILE A 7 15.97 -6.84 -10.90
CA ILE A 7 15.44 -5.67 -10.21
C ILE A 7 16.48 -4.57 -10.18
N ILE A 8 17.73 -4.89 -9.82
CA ILE A 8 18.84 -3.93 -9.77
C ILE A 8 19.05 -3.29 -11.15
N GLU A 9 19.02 -4.10 -12.22
CA GLU A 9 19.17 -3.60 -13.59
C GLU A 9 18.00 -2.71 -14.02
N ASP A 10 16.76 -3.08 -13.70
CA ASP A 10 15.57 -2.28 -14.00
C ASP A 10 15.59 -0.95 -13.24
N LEU A 11 15.95 -0.96 -11.94
CA LEU A 11 16.13 0.24 -11.12
C LEU A 11 17.16 1.20 -11.75
N ARG A 12 18.30 0.66 -12.22
CA ARG A 12 19.34 1.43 -12.90
C ARG A 12 18.82 2.08 -14.18
N LYS A 13 18.07 1.34 -15.01
CA LYS A 13 17.46 1.87 -16.25
C LYS A 13 16.41 2.94 -15.97
N GLU A 14 15.68 2.84 -14.87
CA GLU A 14 14.64 3.80 -14.47
C GLU A 14 15.18 4.99 -13.62
N ASN A 15 16.50 5.20 -13.63
CA ASN A 15 17.19 6.27 -12.90
C ASN A 15 16.82 6.28 -11.40
N ALA A 16 16.70 5.11 -10.77
CA ALA A 16 16.75 5.01 -9.31
C ALA A 16 18.21 5.15 -8.86
N GLY A 17 18.43 5.66 -7.65
CA GLY A 17 19.78 5.78 -7.10
C GLY A 17 20.43 4.41 -6.86
N PRO A 18 21.78 4.31 -6.92
CA PRO A 18 22.50 3.05 -6.72
C PRO A 18 22.24 2.44 -5.34
N GLU A 19 21.92 3.26 -4.34
CA GLU A 19 21.68 2.86 -2.95
C GLU A 19 20.60 1.77 -2.81
N PHE A 20 19.59 1.75 -3.71
CA PHE A 20 18.55 0.73 -3.73
C PHE A 20 19.08 -0.63 -4.18
N GLY A 21 19.99 -0.64 -5.17
CA GLY A 21 20.61 -1.88 -5.65
C GLY A 21 21.59 -2.44 -4.63
N GLU A 22 22.43 -1.57 -4.06
CA GLU A 22 23.36 -1.91 -2.98
C GLU A 22 22.62 -2.49 -1.77
N PHE A 23 21.46 -1.92 -1.42
CA PHE A 23 20.64 -2.46 -0.34
C PHE A 23 20.18 -3.89 -0.61
N LEU A 24 19.71 -4.20 -1.82
CA LEU A 24 19.26 -5.54 -2.16
C LEU A 24 20.40 -6.58 -2.07
N ASP A 25 21.64 -6.18 -2.31
CA ASP A 25 22.80 -7.07 -2.21
C ASP A 25 23.20 -7.39 -0.76
N VAL A 26 22.98 -6.45 0.17
CA VAL A 26 23.28 -6.65 1.60
C VAL A 26 22.09 -7.16 2.40
N LEU A 27 20.86 -7.05 1.88
CA LEU A 27 19.65 -7.50 2.56
C LEU A 27 19.68 -9.00 2.85
N GLN A 28 19.71 -9.35 4.13
CA GLN A 28 19.72 -10.73 4.62
C GLN A 28 18.78 -10.89 5.79
N THR A 29 18.06 -12.01 5.85
CA THR A 29 17.14 -12.31 6.94
C THR A 29 17.50 -13.67 7.54
N ASP A 30 17.55 -13.74 8.86
CA ASP A 30 17.84 -14.97 9.59
C ASP A 30 16.56 -15.52 10.24
N SER A 31 16.13 -16.68 9.77
CA SER A 31 14.97 -17.41 10.27
C SER A 31 15.14 -18.01 11.66
N SER A 32 16.38 -18.14 12.13
CA SER A 32 16.70 -18.72 13.43
C SER A 32 16.73 -17.69 14.56
N SER A 33 16.65 -16.40 14.23
CA SER A 33 16.57 -15.31 15.19
C SER A 33 15.23 -15.27 15.92
N GLU A 34 15.23 -14.78 17.16
CA GLU A 34 14.00 -14.47 17.91
C GLU A 34 13.25 -13.25 17.35
N ILE A 35 13.96 -12.38 16.59
CA ILE A 35 13.37 -11.19 15.98
C ILE A 35 12.63 -11.59 14.70
N SER A 36 11.39 -11.11 14.54
CA SER A 36 10.59 -11.37 13.35
C SER A 36 11.30 -10.93 12.06
N LEU A 37 11.09 -11.65 10.96
CA LEU A 37 11.73 -11.34 9.67
C LEU A 37 11.40 -9.91 9.19
N ILE A 38 10.15 -9.47 9.39
CA ILE A 38 9.74 -8.12 8.99
C ILE A 38 10.47 -7.04 9.78
N ASP A 39 10.70 -7.24 11.08
CA ASP A 39 11.43 -6.27 11.89
C ASP A 39 12.94 -6.29 11.59
N GLN A 40 13.51 -7.44 11.19
CA GLN A 40 14.88 -7.50 10.67
C GLN A 40 15.03 -6.68 9.37
N VAL A 41 14.09 -6.79 8.42
CA VAL A 41 14.09 -6.00 7.18
C VAL A 41 13.89 -4.51 7.47
N LYS A 42 12.95 -4.17 8.38
CA LYS A 42 12.72 -2.78 8.81
C LYS A 42 13.99 -2.15 9.39
N SER A 43 14.67 -2.85 10.31
CA SER A 43 15.91 -2.36 10.94
C SER A 43 17.06 -2.20 9.93
N GLN A 44 17.19 -3.10 8.97
CA GLN A 44 18.17 -2.97 7.89
C GLN A 44 17.88 -1.78 6.98
N LEU A 45 16.61 -1.52 6.63
CA LEU A 45 16.22 -0.32 5.88
C LEU A 45 16.56 0.96 6.62
N GLU A 46 16.22 1.03 7.92
CA GLU A 46 16.55 2.18 8.77
C GLU A 46 18.06 2.43 8.80
N THR A 47 18.85 1.36 8.95
CA THR A 47 20.30 1.44 9.06
C THR A 47 20.96 1.86 7.74
N HIS A 48 20.60 1.20 6.63
CA HIS A 48 21.24 1.43 5.32
C HIS A 48 20.91 2.81 4.74
N PHE A 49 19.66 3.25 4.88
CA PHE A 49 19.21 4.55 4.38
C PHE A 49 19.27 5.66 5.43
N ASN A 50 19.73 5.36 6.64
CA ASN A 50 19.82 6.30 7.77
C ASN A 50 18.50 7.03 8.04
N LEU A 51 17.40 6.27 8.17
CA LEU A 51 16.04 6.82 8.27
C LEU A 51 15.71 7.44 9.62
N GLU A 52 16.55 7.28 10.64
CA GLU A 52 16.29 7.74 12.01
C GLU A 52 15.95 9.24 12.04
N LEU A 53 16.73 10.08 11.37
CA LEU A 53 16.48 11.52 11.32
C LEU A 53 15.17 11.86 10.60
N GLU A 54 14.85 11.16 9.52
CA GLU A 54 13.62 11.39 8.75
C GLU A 54 12.38 10.95 9.56
N ILE A 55 12.46 9.84 10.29
CA ILE A 55 11.41 9.35 11.20
C ILE A 55 11.20 10.35 12.35
N GLN A 56 12.28 10.82 12.98
CA GLN A 56 12.21 11.82 14.04
C GLN A 56 11.60 13.13 13.54
N ASP A 57 12.00 13.60 12.35
CA ASP A 57 11.43 14.80 11.74
C ASP A 57 9.96 14.61 11.37
N PHE A 58 9.57 13.44 10.86
CA PHE A 58 8.17 13.12 10.55
C PHE A 58 7.29 13.15 11.80
N SER A 59 7.77 12.55 12.89
CA SER A 59 7.12 12.61 14.21
C SER A 59 7.03 14.05 14.72
N LYS A 60 8.16 14.77 14.77
CA LYS A 60 8.26 16.12 15.31
C LYS A 60 7.38 17.12 14.57
N LYS A 61 7.32 17.05 13.25
CA LYS A 61 6.47 17.93 12.42
C LYS A 61 4.98 17.59 12.52
N ASN A 62 4.62 16.46 13.12
CA ASN A 62 3.25 16.05 13.44
C ASN A 62 3.03 15.99 14.96
N ASP A 63 3.45 17.03 15.68
CA ASP A 63 3.25 17.18 17.13
C ASP A 63 3.81 16.01 17.97
N ASN A 64 4.95 15.44 17.57
CA ASN A 64 5.60 14.28 18.19
C ASN A 64 4.71 13.02 18.23
N VAL A 65 3.85 12.84 17.22
CA VAL A 65 3.07 11.60 17.07
C VAL A 65 4.00 10.40 16.92
N PRO A 66 3.75 9.27 17.58
CA PRO A 66 4.62 8.10 17.46
C PRO A 66 4.34 7.37 16.13
N VAL A 67 4.95 7.87 15.05
CA VAL A 67 4.76 7.38 13.67
C VAL A 67 5.11 5.91 13.49
N ASN A 68 5.96 5.35 14.36
CA ASN A 68 6.41 3.96 14.38
C ASN A 68 5.47 3.00 15.13
N LYS A 69 4.32 3.49 15.62
CA LYS A 69 3.34 2.69 16.34
C LYS A 69 1.92 3.25 16.24
N LEU A 70 1.58 3.87 15.10
CA LEU A 70 0.31 4.57 14.91
C LEU A 70 -0.92 3.71 15.19
N LEU A 71 -0.97 2.46 14.74
CA LEU A 71 -2.08 1.57 15.07
C LEU A 71 -2.00 1.10 16.52
N THR A 72 -0.83 0.61 16.95
CA THR A 72 -0.62 0.03 18.29
C THR A 72 -0.81 1.02 19.44
N GLU A 73 -0.70 2.32 19.20
CA GLU A 73 -0.95 3.35 20.21
C GLU A 73 -2.45 3.59 20.45
N TYR A 74 -3.29 3.51 19.41
CA TYR A 74 -4.70 3.95 19.48
C TYR A 74 -5.72 2.83 19.46
N TYR A 75 -5.34 1.66 18.99
CA TYR A 75 -6.20 0.50 18.98
C TYR A 75 -5.71 -0.49 20.03
N ASN A 76 -6.65 -1.18 20.69
CA ASN A 76 -6.28 -2.33 21.50
C ASN A 76 -5.91 -3.53 20.60
N ASN A 77 -5.24 -4.52 21.18
CA ASN A 77 -4.76 -5.70 20.45
C ASN A 77 -5.89 -6.47 19.73
N TYR A 78 -7.14 -6.39 20.19
CA TYR A 78 -8.25 -7.01 19.45
C TYR A 78 -8.65 -6.18 18.22
N GLN A 79 -8.73 -4.86 18.35
CA GLN A 79 -9.18 -3.98 17.27
C GLN A 79 -8.23 -3.95 16.07
N ILE A 80 -6.92 -4.03 16.31
CA ILE A 80 -5.90 -4.04 15.24
C ILE A 80 -5.97 -5.34 14.46
N ASN A 81 -5.92 -6.45 15.18
CA ASN A 81 -5.72 -7.77 14.60
C ASN A 81 -6.96 -8.32 13.90
N VAL A 82 -8.14 -7.75 14.15
CA VAL A 82 -9.38 -8.03 13.40
C VAL A 82 -9.40 -7.36 12.02
N LEU A 83 -8.57 -6.33 11.78
CA LEU A 83 -8.46 -5.72 10.46
C LEU A 83 -7.80 -6.73 9.51
N GLU A 84 -8.50 -7.11 8.45
CA GLU A 84 -8.07 -8.20 7.56
C GLU A 84 -8.03 -7.79 6.09
N PHE A 85 -8.68 -6.70 5.68
CA PHE A 85 -8.60 -6.16 4.33
C PHE A 85 -8.17 -4.69 4.34
N VAL A 86 -6.91 -4.45 3.98
CA VAL A 86 -6.26 -3.14 4.04
C VAL A 86 -5.97 -2.63 2.63
N LEU A 87 -6.33 -1.37 2.37
CA LEU A 87 -5.96 -0.67 1.14
C LEU A 87 -5.14 0.57 1.48
N GLN A 88 -3.87 0.58 1.07
CA GLN A 88 -3.01 1.76 1.08
C GLN A 88 -2.92 2.36 -0.33
N ILE A 89 -3.39 3.60 -0.48
CA ILE A 89 -3.38 4.31 -1.75
C ILE A 89 -2.19 5.25 -1.83
N GLY A 90 -1.09 4.71 -2.37
CA GLY A 90 0.10 5.48 -2.72
C GLY A 90 1.16 5.58 -1.63
N PHE A 91 2.17 6.35 -1.99
CA PHE A 91 3.24 6.83 -1.11
C PHE A 91 3.09 8.33 -0.90
N SER A 92 3.41 8.77 0.31
CA SER A 92 3.44 10.18 0.69
C SER A 92 4.54 10.89 -0.09
N LYS A 93 4.23 12.04 -0.68
CA LYS A 93 5.22 12.89 -1.37
C LYS A 93 6.17 13.60 -0.40
N ASP A 94 5.85 13.65 0.88
CA ASP A 94 6.67 14.29 1.91
C ASP A 94 7.80 13.39 2.42
N LEU A 95 7.67 12.07 2.21
CA LEU A 95 8.59 11.07 2.72
C LEU A 95 9.41 10.48 1.57
N SER A 96 10.64 10.11 1.86
CA SER A 96 11.51 9.39 0.93
C SER A 96 10.89 8.04 0.53
N ILE A 97 11.33 7.48 -0.60
CA ILE A 97 10.87 6.16 -1.04
C ILE A 97 11.21 5.07 0.01
N PRO A 98 12.43 5.03 0.59
CA PRO A 98 12.75 4.10 1.67
C PRO A 98 11.88 4.29 2.91
N LEU A 99 11.59 5.53 3.33
CA LEU A 99 10.71 5.77 4.49
C LEU A 99 9.26 5.35 4.21
N ASN A 100 8.74 5.57 3.01
CA ASN A 100 7.43 5.02 2.61
C ASN A 100 7.42 3.49 2.62
N ALA A 101 8.49 2.84 2.12
CA ALA A 101 8.63 1.39 2.15
C ALA A 101 8.68 0.85 3.57
N TRP A 102 9.47 1.51 4.43
CA TRP A 102 9.55 1.23 5.85
C TRP A 102 8.18 1.36 6.52
N PHE A 103 7.43 2.43 6.23
CA PHE A 103 6.09 2.65 6.79
C PHE A 103 5.11 1.54 6.38
N VAL A 104 5.18 1.04 5.14
CA VAL A 104 4.38 -0.12 4.71
C VAL A 104 4.70 -1.36 5.53
N LEU A 105 5.99 -1.66 5.72
CA LEU A 105 6.41 -2.81 6.53
C LEU A 105 6.00 -2.61 8.00
N ASP A 106 6.09 -1.40 8.52
CA ASP A 106 5.69 -1.07 9.88
C ASP A 106 4.19 -1.25 10.10
N MET A 107 3.35 -0.81 9.15
CA MET A 107 1.91 -1.04 9.18
C MET A 107 1.58 -2.54 9.19
N ILE A 108 2.26 -3.35 8.37
CA ILE A 108 2.08 -4.80 8.36
C ILE A 108 2.51 -5.42 9.70
N SER A 109 3.67 -5.00 10.25
CA SER A 109 4.17 -5.46 11.56
C SER A 109 3.16 -5.19 12.67
N GLN A 110 2.63 -3.96 12.75
CA GLN A 110 1.59 -3.59 13.72
C GLN A 110 0.30 -4.42 13.57
N LEU A 111 -0.08 -4.80 12.35
CA LEU A 111 -1.28 -5.61 12.07
C LEU A 111 -1.13 -7.10 12.38
N SER A 112 0.04 -7.57 12.82
CA SER A 112 0.37 -9.01 12.89
C SER A 112 1.01 -9.43 14.23
N THR A 113 0.60 -8.78 15.31
CA THR A 113 1.08 -9.05 16.68
C THR A 113 0.50 -10.33 17.32
N SER A 114 -0.67 -10.82 16.88
CA SER A 114 -1.39 -11.92 17.51
C SER A 114 -1.34 -13.21 16.67
N LYS A 115 -1.31 -14.35 17.36
CA LYS A 115 -1.29 -15.69 16.74
C LYS A 115 -2.67 -16.22 16.34
N GLN A 116 -3.74 -15.54 16.74
CA GLN A 116 -5.13 -15.99 16.54
C GLN A 116 -5.87 -15.12 15.51
N ASP A 117 -5.17 -14.72 14.46
CA ASP A 117 -5.67 -13.73 13.52
C ASP A 117 -6.16 -14.39 12.24
N LEU A 118 -7.27 -13.87 11.68
CA LEU A 118 -7.69 -14.22 10.33
C LEU A 118 -6.63 -13.74 9.32
N PRO A 119 -6.48 -14.41 8.15
CA PRO A 119 -5.51 -14.03 7.14
C PRO A 119 -5.62 -12.55 6.72
N LEU A 120 -4.48 -11.86 6.67
CA LEU A 120 -4.38 -10.46 6.27
C LEU A 120 -4.23 -10.34 4.75
N ASP A 121 -5.05 -9.51 4.14
CA ASP A 121 -4.96 -9.10 2.74
C ASP A 121 -4.56 -7.63 2.69
N TYR A 122 -3.33 -7.35 2.25
CA TYR A 122 -2.77 -6.00 2.22
C TYR A 122 -2.54 -5.54 0.77
N TYR A 123 -3.24 -4.48 0.36
CA TYR A 123 -3.13 -3.91 -0.97
C TYR A 123 -2.39 -2.58 -0.94
N LEU A 124 -1.26 -2.50 -1.64
CA LEU A 124 -0.55 -1.25 -1.89
C LEU A 124 -0.71 -0.83 -3.35
N VAL A 125 -1.16 0.41 -3.56
CA VAL A 125 -1.29 1.00 -4.90
C VAL A 125 -0.15 1.97 -5.16
N LEU A 126 0.71 1.71 -6.16
CA LEU A 126 1.71 2.68 -6.64
C LEU A 126 1.19 3.33 -7.93
N ASN A 127 0.52 4.47 -7.76
CA ASN A 127 -0.37 5.08 -8.76
C ASN A 127 0.29 6.04 -9.75
N ASN A 128 1.57 6.38 -9.54
CA ASN A 128 2.30 7.37 -10.36
C ASN A 128 3.64 6.80 -10.83
N ASN A 129 4.26 7.45 -11.83
CA ASN A 129 5.53 6.98 -12.41
C ASN A 129 6.71 7.10 -11.44
N LEU A 130 6.71 8.08 -10.52
CA LEU A 130 7.81 8.28 -9.57
C LEU A 130 7.95 7.10 -8.60
N THR A 131 6.82 6.52 -8.20
CA THR A 131 6.74 5.41 -7.23
C THR A 131 6.67 4.05 -7.92
N GLY A 132 6.00 3.96 -9.07
CA GLY A 132 5.79 2.69 -9.79
C GLY A 132 7.08 1.96 -10.19
N LYS A 133 8.17 2.69 -10.41
CA LYS A 133 9.49 2.13 -10.73
C LYS A 133 10.10 1.28 -9.61
N TYR A 134 9.71 1.54 -8.36
CA TYR A 134 10.16 0.79 -7.19
C TYR A 134 9.30 -0.44 -6.89
N SER A 135 8.32 -0.76 -7.75
CA SER A 135 7.35 -1.82 -7.45
C SER A 135 7.99 -3.19 -7.18
N ASP A 136 8.93 -3.65 -8.01
CA ASP A 136 9.59 -4.93 -7.78
C ASP A 136 10.58 -4.89 -6.62
N PHE A 137 11.21 -3.74 -6.35
CA PHE A 137 11.99 -3.53 -5.13
C PHE A 137 11.13 -3.76 -3.88
N ILE A 138 9.96 -3.11 -3.79
CA ILE A 138 9.02 -3.28 -2.67
C ILE A 138 8.54 -4.74 -2.56
N ARG A 139 8.20 -5.39 -3.69
CA ARG A 139 7.81 -6.82 -3.67
C ARG A 139 8.92 -7.71 -3.14
N TYR A 140 10.18 -7.43 -3.47
CA TYR A 140 11.33 -8.16 -2.96
C TYR A 140 11.53 -7.95 -1.45
N LEU A 141 11.38 -6.72 -0.95
CA LEU A 141 11.40 -6.45 0.48
C LEU A 141 10.33 -7.24 1.23
N VAL A 142 9.09 -7.21 0.73
CA VAL A 142 7.98 -7.95 1.33
C VAL A 142 8.23 -9.45 1.26
N HIS A 143 8.75 -9.97 0.15
CA HIS A 143 9.09 -11.39 0.00
C HIS A 143 10.05 -11.90 1.09
N LYS A 144 11.08 -11.11 1.40
CA LYS A 144 11.99 -11.41 2.52
C LYS A 144 11.30 -11.23 3.88
N ALA A 145 10.52 -10.17 4.05
CA ALA A 145 9.82 -9.85 5.30
C ALA A 145 8.77 -10.90 5.71
N VAL A 146 8.11 -11.56 4.75
CA VAL A 146 7.08 -12.59 5.02
C VAL A 146 7.63 -14.04 4.96
N GLY A 147 8.94 -14.20 4.79
CA GLY A 147 9.58 -15.51 4.72
C GLY A 147 9.05 -16.41 3.61
N ALA A 148 8.66 -15.85 2.45
CA ALA A 148 8.03 -16.62 1.37
C ALA A 148 8.89 -17.81 0.87
N GLU A 149 10.21 -17.76 1.09
CA GLU A 149 11.17 -18.81 0.75
C GLU A 149 11.05 -20.05 1.64
N MET A 150 10.48 -19.93 2.84
CA MET A 150 10.29 -21.05 3.77
C MET A 150 9.25 -22.06 3.27
N HIS A 151 8.25 -21.61 2.52
CA HIS A 151 7.23 -22.49 1.94
C HIS A 151 7.66 -23.13 0.62
N CYS A 152 8.41 -22.41 -0.21
CA CYS A 152 8.89 -22.94 -1.49
C CYS A 152 9.88 -24.11 -1.32
N ASN A 153 10.66 -24.13 -0.23
CA ASN A 153 11.57 -25.24 0.07
C ASN A 153 10.87 -26.42 0.78
N GLY A 154 9.79 -26.17 1.51
CA GLY A 154 8.99 -27.21 2.18
C GLY A 154 8.15 -28.06 1.23
N GLU A 155 7.71 -27.51 0.09
CA GLU A 155 7.04 -28.29 -0.97
C GLU A 155 8.03 -29.01 -1.90
N ALA A 156 9.29 -28.56 -1.97
CA ALA A 156 10.34 -29.20 -2.75
C ALA A 156 10.95 -30.45 -2.08
N GLU A 157 10.83 -30.60 -0.74
CA GLU A 157 11.30 -31.80 -0.05
C GLU A 157 10.41 -33.04 -0.28
N ILE A 158 9.24 -32.90 -0.92
CA ILE A 158 8.36 -34.02 -1.26
C ILE A 158 8.44 -34.40 -2.76
N ALA A 159 9.14 -33.63 -3.59
CA ALA A 159 9.30 -33.91 -5.01
C ALA A 159 10.73 -34.37 -5.37
N GLU A 160 10.93 -35.68 -5.18
CA GLU A 160 11.85 -36.52 -5.95
C GLU A 160 13.35 -36.20 -5.96
N THR A 161 14.05 -37.03 -5.20
CA THR A 161 15.40 -37.54 -5.45
C THR A 161 15.62 -37.94 -6.91
N TYR A 162 16.10 -37.02 -7.75
CA TYR A 162 16.82 -37.36 -8.98
C TYR A 162 18.17 -36.66 -9.05
N ASN A 163 19.22 -37.49 -8.91
CA ASN A 163 20.61 -37.16 -9.17
C ASN A 163 20.76 -36.49 -10.55
N SER A 164 21.20 -35.23 -10.56
CA SER A 164 22.01 -34.71 -11.66
C SER A 164 23.18 -33.90 -11.09
N SER A 165 24.34 -34.53 -11.12
CA SER A 165 25.65 -33.97 -10.81
C SER A 165 26.11 -33.10 -11.99
N ARG A 166 25.81 -31.78 -11.97
CA ARG A 166 26.54 -30.70 -12.69
C ARG A 166 25.83 -29.33 -12.68
N TRP A 167 25.26 -28.88 -11.55
CA TRP A 167 24.63 -27.54 -11.46
C TRP A 167 24.85 -26.91 -10.07
N GLU A 168 26.09 -26.93 -9.58
CA GLU A 168 26.50 -26.21 -8.35
C GLU A 168 26.70 -24.70 -8.57
N ASP A 169 26.04 -24.10 -9.56
CA ASP A 169 25.68 -22.68 -9.53
C ASP A 169 24.27 -22.56 -8.93
N ARG A 170 24.19 -22.79 -7.61
CA ARG A 170 22.97 -22.54 -6.85
C ARG A 170 22.68 -21.03 -6.92
N VAL A 171 21.69 -20.63 -7.71
CA VAL A 171 21.01 -19.35 -7.54
C VAL A 171 20.41 -19.40 -6.12
N LYS A 172 21.11 -18.77 -5.16
CA LYS A 172 20.78 -18.82 -3.73
C LYS A 172 19.50 -18.08 -3.35
N ASP A 173 18.89 -17.37 -4.30
CA ASP A 173 17.71 -16.53 -4.08
C ASP A 173 16.51 -17.11 -4.86
N SER A 174 15.40 -17.39 -4.17
CA SER A 174 14.20 -17.93 -4.81
C SER A 174 13.61 -16.87 -5.77
N PRO A 175 13.41 -17.17 -7.06
CA PRO A 175 12.92 -16.20 -8.02
C PRO A 175 11.46 -15.80 -7.73
N LEU A 176 11.16 -14.51 -7.81
CA LEU A 176 9.80 -13.97 -7.70
C LEU A 176 9.05 -14.10 -9.03
N ALA A 177 7.74 -14.34 -8.96
CA ALA A 177 6.88 -14.25 -10.15
C ALA A 177 6.88 -12.82 -10.72
N ASN A 178 6.79 -12.67 -12.05
CA ASN A 178 6.75 -11.33 -12.68
C ASN A 178 5.52 -10.51 -12.26
N ARG A 179 4.42 -11.17 -11.91
CA ARG A 179 3.20 -10.55 -11.39
C ARG A 179 2.57 -11.47 -10.34
N GLY A 180 1.61 -10.93 -9.60
CA GLY A 180 0.85 -11.68 -8.61
C GLY A 180 1.26 -11.34 -7.17
N PRO A 181 0.44 -11.78 -6.20
CA PRO A 181 0.65 -11.47 -4.80
C PRO A 181 1.85 -12.21 -4.22
N VAL A 182 2.43 -11.63 -3.17
CA VAL A 182 3.43 -12.29 -2.31
C VAL A 182 2.68 -12.87 -1.10
N ARG A 183 2.90 -14.15 -0.79
CA ARG A 183 2.25 -14.85 0.33
C ARG A 183 3.29 -15.34 1.33
N GLY A 184 2.92 -15.40 2.60
CA GLY A 184 3.78 -15.91 3.66
C GLY A 184 3.17 -15.72 5.04
N PHE A 185 4.03 -15.76 6.07
CA PHE A 185 3.69 -15.50 7.46
C PHE A 185 4.50 -14.30 7.95
N VAL A 186 3.90 -13.44 8.76
CA VAL A 186 4.51 -12.15 9.11
C VAL A 186 4.20 -11.73 10.55
N GLY A 187 5.07 -10.90 11.11
CA GLY A 187 4.95 -10.35 12.47
C GLY A 187 5.25 -11.35 13.57
N GLU A 188 5.16 -10.89 14.82
CA GLU A 188 5.36 -11.73 16.02
C GLU A 188 4.29 -12.83 16.14
N GLY A 189 3.12 -12.59 15.56
CA GLY A 189 1.99 -13.50 15.54
C GLY A 189 2.07 -14.61 14.49
N ASP A 190 3.07 -14.61 13.62
CA ASP A 190 3.12 -15.48 12.43
C ASP A 190 1.78 -15.42 11.66
N ARG A 191 1.22 -14.23 11.47
CA ARG A 191 -0.08 -14.04 10.82
C ARG A 191 0.06 -14.36 9.32
N SER A 192 -0.84 -15.18 8.79
CA SER A 192 -0.90 -15.44 7.34
C SER A 192 -1.18 -14.13 6.60
N ILE A 193 -0.38 -13.81 5.59
CA ILE A 193 -0.53 -12.60 4.78
C ILE A 193 -0.54 -12.90 3.28
N THR A 194 -1.40 -12.20 2.55
CA THR A 194 -1.32 -12.03 1.10
C THR A 194 -1.12 -10.54 0.77
N PHE A 195 0.06 -10.20 0.27
CA PHE A 195 0.41 -8.85 -0.13
C PHE A 195 0.21 -8.64 -1.63
N HIS A 196 -0.60 -7.65 -1.99
CA HIS A 196 -0.94 -7.28 -3.36
C HIS A 196 -0.32 -5.92 -3.71
N LEU A 197 0.55 -5.90 -4.71
CA LEU A 197 1.07 -4.66 -5.26
C LEU A 197 0.40 -4.33 -6.60
N LEU A 198 -0.35 -3.24 -6.62
CA LEU A 198 -1.05 -2.73 -7.80
C LEU A 198 -0.29 -1.53 -8.38
N CYS A 199 0.32 -1.71 -9.55
CA CYS A 199 1.07 -0.67 -10.24
C CYS A 199 0.84 -0.72 -11.75
N LYS A 200 1.27 0.33 -12.47
CA LYS A 200 1.14 0.41 -13.94
C LYS A 200 1.85 -0.73 -14.66
N LYS A 201 3.02 -1.20 -14.16
CA LYS A 201 3.75 -2.34 -14.75
C LYS A 201 2.86 -3.58 -14.79
N THR A 202 2.25 -3.94 -13.66
CA THR A 202 1.29 -5.04 -13.56
C THR A 202 0.07 -4.84 -14.44
N ALA A 203 -0.51 -3.63 -14.47
CA ALA A 203 -1.66 -3.34 -15.32
C ALA A 203 -1.34 -3.48 -16.82
N ARG A 204 -0.15 -3.04 -17.25
CA ARG A 204 0.29 -3.20 -18.63
C ARG A 204 0.42 -4.67 -19.01
N MET A 205 1.09 -5.45 -18.16
CA MET A 205 1.24 -6.90 -18.35
C MET A 205 -0.11 -7.62 -18.48
N ILE A 206 -1.09 -7.28 -17.64
CA ILE A 206 -2.44 -7.87 -17.70
C ILE A 206 -3.11 -7.59 -19.05
N LEU A 207 -3.03 -6.35 -19.54
CA LEU A 207 -3.69 -5.93 -20.79
C LEU A 207 -3.10 -6.59 -22.04
N VAL A 208 -1.79 -6.86 -22.05
CA VAL A 208 -1.11 -7.48 -23.19
C VAL A 208 -0.94 -9.00 -23.04
N GLY A 209 -1.56 -9.62 -22.03
CA GLY A 209 -1.47 -11.07 -21.84
C GLY A 209 -0.06 -11.57 -21.52
N ASP A 210 0.70 -10.80 -20.74
CA ASP A 210 2.09 -11.05 -20.38
C ASP A 210 3.08 -11.10 -21.56
N ASP A 211 2.73 -10.46 -22.68
CA ASP A 211 3.68 -10.22 -23.78
C ASP A 211 4.91 -9.42 -23.29
N ARG A 212 6.06 -9.68 -23.91
CA ARG A 212 7.34 -9.07 -23.58
C ARG A 212 7.33 -7.57 -23.84
N GLU A 213 6.59 -7.12 -24.85
CA GLU A 213 6.50 -5.71 -25.22
C GLU A 213 5.44 -4.99 -24.37
N THR A 214 5.90 -4.22 -23.38
CA THR A 214 5.04 -3.47 -22.45
C THR A 214 5.28 -1.97 -22.47
N GLY A 215 6.04 -1.46 -23.45
CA GLY A 215 6.53 -0.07 -23.53
C GLY A 215 5.49 1.01 -23.85
N TYR A 216 4.19 0.73 -23.78
CA TYR A 216 3.15 1.69 -24.15
C TYR A 216 2.75 2.60 -22.97
N GLU A 217 2.35 3.83 -23.32
CA GLU A 217 1.97 4.84 -22.33
C GLU A 217 0.66 4.48 -21.61
N MET A 218 0.62 4.72 -20.29
CA MET A 218 -0.58 4.59 -19.48
C MET A 218 -0.67 5.76 -18.51
N SER A 219 -1.69 6.60 -18.68
CA SER A 219 -1.98 7.72 -17.78
C SER A 219 -2.53 7.25 -16.43
N ASP A 220 -2.29 8.00 -15.36
CA ASP A 220 -2.78 7.71 -14.00
C ASP A 220 -4.31 7.57 -13.98
N ARG A 221 -5.01 8.38 -14.79
CA ARG A 221 -6.47 8.29 -14.98
C ARG A 221 -6.92 6.93 -15.50
N SER A 222 -6.23 6.44 -16.52
CA SER A 222 -6.55 5.14 -17.12
C SER A 222 -6.25 4.04 -16.11
N PHE A 223 -5.14 4.17 -15.38
CA PHE A 223 -4.75 3.24 -14.34
C PHE A 223 -5.80 3.12 -13.23
N VAL A 224 -6.29 4.23 -12.66
CA VAL A 224 -7.34 4.19 -11.61
C VAL A 224 -8.62 3.52 -12.12
N SER A 225 -9.01 3.76 -13.37
CA SER A 225 -10.19 3.12 -13.96
C SER A 225 -9.99 1.61 -14.14
N LEU A 226 -8.78 1.19 -14.57
CA LEU A 226 -8.42 -0.23 -14.69
C LEU A 226 -8.35 -0.94 -13.33
N LEU A 227 -7.93 -0.25 -12.27
CA LEU A 227 -7.96 -0.81 -10.91
C LEU A 227 -9.39 -1.14 -10.47
N LEU A 228 -10.35 -0.26 -10.80
CA LEU A 228 -11.76 -0.50 -10.53
C LEU A 228 -12.32 -1.67 -11.35
N ASP A 229 -11.99 -1.72 -12.64
CA ASP A 229 -12.39 -2.83 -13.50
C ASP A 229 -11.83 -4.16 -12.97
N TYR A 230 -10.58 -4.16 -12.51
CA TYR A 230 -9.96 -5.35 -11.92
C TYR A 230 -10.68 -5.78 -10.63
N TYR A 231 -10.96 -4.85 -9.72
CA TYR A 231 -11.73 -5.14 -8.50
C TYR A 231 -13.11 -5.74 -8.81
N GLN A 232 -13.82 -5.16 -9.78
CA GLN A 232 -15.15 -5.64 -10.19
C GLN A 232 -15.10 -7.03 -10.85
N ARG A 233 -14.06 -7.32 -11.66
CA ARG A 233 -13.92 -8.59 -12.38
C ARG A 233 -13.43 -9.74 -11.53
N VAL A 234 -12.56 -9.47 -10.56
CA VAL A 234 -12.06 -10.50 -9.62
C VAL A 234 -13.17 -10.98 -8.68
N GLY A 235 -14.30 -10.27 -8.62
CA GLY A 235 -15.45 -10.67 -7.82
C GLY A 235 -15.22 -10.48 -6.32
N THR A 236 -14.28 -9.61 -5.93
CA THR A 236 -13.95 -9.34 -4.53
C THR A 236 -15.16 -8.71 -3.85
N THR A 237 -15.83 -9.45 -2.96
CA THR A 237 -16.92 -8.93 -2.13
C THR A 237 -16.45 -8.47 -0.74
N LYS A 238 -15.21 -8.79 -0.36
CA LYS A 238 -14.57 -8.33 0.89
C LYS A 238 -14.48 -6.79 0.87
N LYS A 239 -14.86 -6.18 1.99
CA LYS A 239 -14.94 -4.71 2.16
C LYS A 239 -13.73 -4.22 2.92
N ILE A 240 -13.23 -3.04 2.56
CA ILE A 240 -12.03 -2.42 3.15
C ILE A 240 -12.34 -2.12 4.62
N ASP A 241 -11.53 -2.67 5.51
CA ASP A 241 -11.61 -2.42 6.96
C ASP A 241 -10.73 -1.24 7.37
N LEU A 242 -9.58 -1.09 6.72
CA LEU A 242 -8.60 -0.02 6.96
C LEU A 242 -8.16 0.58 5.63
N LEU A 243 -8.42 1.86 5.46
CA LEU A 243 -7.99 2.65 4.32
C LEU A 243 -6.87 3.61 4.75
N LEU A 244 -5.72 3.52 4.10
CA LEU A 244 -4.62 4.46 4.29
C LEU A 244 -4.58 5.45 3.13
N LEU A 245 -4.69 6.73 3.48
CA LEU A 245 -4.68 7.87 2.57
C LEU A 245 -3.50 8.79 2.88
N THR A 246 -2.90 9.35 1.84
CA THR A 246 -1.75 10.26 1.99
C THR A 246 -1.72 11.29 0.86
N ASN A 247 -0.83 12.26 0.95
CA ASN A 247 -0.61 13.26 -0.08
C ASN A 247 0.23 12.69 -1.23
N ASN A 248 -0.47 12.04 -2.16
CA ASN A 248 0.10 11.43 -3.34
C ASN A 248 0.78 12.44 -4.28
N PHE A 249 1.73 11.95 -5.08
CA PHE A 249 2.20 12.67 -6.28
C PHE A 249 1.10 12.72 -7.36
N ASP A 250 1.15 13.75 -8.21
CA ASP A 250 0.11 14.07 -9.20
C ASP A 250 -1.29 14.23 -8.60
N SER A 251 -1.47 15.30 -7.81
CA SER A 251 -2.73 15.63 -7.13
C SER A 251 -3.89 15.95 -8.06
N ASN A 252 -3.68 16.09 -9.37
CA ASN A 252 -4.77 16.29 -10.32
C ASN A 252 -5.59 15.00 -10.52
N MET A 253 -4.94 13.84 -10.43
CA MET A 253 -5.57 12.53 -10.61
C MET A 253 -5.60 11.70 -9.33
N ASN A 254 -4.55 11.78 -8.51
CA ASN A 254 -4.38 11.00 -7.29
C ASN A 254 -4.80 11.78 -6.04
N ASN A 255 -5.82 12.64 -6.16
CA ASN A 255 -6.34 13.48 -5.08
C ASN A 255 -7.01 12.63 -3.98
N LYS A 256 -6.62 12.86 -2.73
CA LYS A 256 -7.08 12.16 -1.53
C LYS A 256 -8.60 12.20 -1.36
N LEU A 257 -9.21 13.38 -1.49
CA LEU A 257 -10.67 13.55 -1.35
C LEU A 257 -11.42 12.79 -2.45
N GLN A 258 -10.91 12.87 -3.68
CA GLN A 258 -11.48 12.15 -4.82
C GLN A 258 -11.34 10.63 -4.69
N GLN A 259 -10.21 10.13 -4.19
CA GLN A 259 -10.01 8.71 -3.89
C GLN A 259 -11.04 8.19 -2.88
N LEU A 260 -11.23 8.91 -1.76
CA LEU A 260 -12.23 8.56 -0.75
C LEU A 260 -13.64 8.50 -1.37
N LYS A 261 -14.03 9.54 -2.13
CA LYS A 261 -15.34 9.63 -2.78
C LYS A 261 -15.62 8.49 -3.75
N ILE A 262 -14.63 8.02 -4.50
CA ILE A 262 -14.79 6.88 -5.39
C ILE A 262 -15.12 5.62 -4.59
N LEU A 263 -14.36 5.34 -3.52
CA LEU A 263 -14.56 4.15 -2.69
C LEU A 263 -15.91 4.18 -1.97
N GLU A 264 -16.33 5.35 -1.48
CA GLU A 264 -17.67 5.57 -0.92
C GLU A 264 -18.76 5.24 -1.95
N SER A 265 -18.62 5.72 -3.19
CA SER A 265 -19.62 5.54 -4.26
C SER A 265 -19.79 4.08 -4.67
N LEU A 266 -18.70 3.31 -4.64
CA LEU A 266 -18.67 1.92 -5.06
C LEU A 266 -19.02 0.94 -3.93
N ASN A 267 -19.37 1.45 -2.74
CA ASN A 267 -19.66 0.64 -1.57
C ASN A 267 -18.50 -0.32 -1.25
N MET A 268 -17.24 0.10 -1.43
CA MET A 268 -16.06 -0.74 -1.20
C MET A 268 -15.59 -0.71 0.26
N LEU A 269 -15.94 0.34 0.99
CA LEU A 269 -15.62 0.51 2.41
C LEU A 269 -16.60 -0.28 3.27
N LYS A 270 -16.10 -0.96 4.31
CA LYS A 270 -16.95 -1.64 5.29
C LYS A 270 -17.74 -0.61 6.10
N SER A 271 -18.87 -1.04 6.67
CA SER A 271 -19.76 -0.17 7.43
C SER A 271 -19.11 0.54 8.63
N ASN A 272 -18.01 -0.01 9.12
CA ASN A 272 -17.21 0.54 10.22
C ASN A 272 -15.73 0.71 9.83
N CYS A 273 -15.46 0.95 8.55
CA CYS A 273 -14.11 1.15 8.00
C CYS A 273 -13.39 2.29 8.72
N TYR A 274 -12.14 2.06 9.07
CA TYR A 274 -11.21 3.08 9.52
C TYR A 274 -10.53 3.72 8.31
N VAL A 275 -10.36 5.03 8.37
CA VAL A 275 -9.65 5.83 7.38
C VAL A 275 -8.55 6.57 8.10
N LEU A 276 -7.30 6.16 7.88
CA LEU A 276 -6.10 6.79 8.40
C LEU A 276 -5.54 7.70 7.31
N ASP A 277 -5.46 9.00 7.58
CA ASP A 277 -4.71 9.91 6.74
C ASP A 277 -3.38 10.32 7.39
N TYR A 278 -2.31 10.39 6.59
CA TYR A 278 -0.97 10.72 7.09
C TYR A 278 -0.15 11.52 6.08
N GLN A 279 0.57 12.53 6.57
CA GLN A 279 1.45 13.41 5.80
C GLN A 279 2.18 14.40 6.73
N ILE A 280 3.06 15.23 6.19
CA ILE A 280 3.70 16.38 6.86
C ILE A 280 3.11 17.70 6.36
N THR A 281 2.94 17.85 5.05
CA THR A 281 2.51 19.08 4.41
C THR A 281 1.00 19.27 4.50
N ALA A 282 0.55 20.37 5.11
CA ALA A 282 -0.85 20.79 5.09
C ALA A 282 -1.13 21.70 3.89
N ASP A 283 -1.75 21.16 2.84
CA ASP A 283 -2.16 21.89 1.64
C ASP A 283 -3.69 22.08 1.55
N HIS A 284 -4.15 22.78 0.51
CA HIS A 284 -5.58 23.03 0.30
C HIS A 284 -6.40 21.74 0.17
N GLU A 285 -5.84 20.71 -0.47
CA GLU A 285 -6.48 19.40 -0.62
C GLU A 285 -6.73 18.73 0.74
N THR A 286 -5.79 18.90 1.66
CA THR A 286 -5.93 18.44 3.05
C THR A 286 -7.11 19.13 3.75
N ALA A 287 -7.24 20.44 3.58
CA ALA A 287 -8.34 21.20 4.15
C ALA A 287 -9.71 20.79 3.56
N GLU A 288 -9.78 20.57 2.25
CA GLU A 288 -10.99 20.07 1.58
C GLU A 288 -11.38 18.67 2.06
N TYR A 289 -10.39 17.76 2.19
CA TYR A 289 -10.57 16.44 2.75
C TYR A 289 -11.12 16.48 4.18
N ASN A 290 -10.48 17.25 5.07
CA ASN A 290 -10.91 17.40 6.46
C ASN A 290 -12.32 17.99 6.57
N THR A 291 -12.62 19.00 5.75
CA THR A 291 -13.96 19.60 5.70
C THR A 291 -15.03 18.60 5.26
N TYR A 292 -14.71 17.71 4.32
CA TYR A 292 -15.65 16.68 3.86
C TYR A 292 -15.85 15.57 4.90
N ILE A 293 -14.77 15.04 5.48
CA ILE A 293 -14.86 13.90 6.39
C ILE A 293 -15.45 14.29 7.75
N GLU A 294 -15.18 15.50 8.23
CA GLU A 294 -15.71 16.03 9.51
C GLU A 294 -17.01 16.83 9.32
N GLY A 295 -17.41 17.07 8.08
CA GLY A 295 -18.56 17.89 7.74
C GLY A 295 -19.89 17.22 8.09
N ILE A 296 -20.82 18.03 8.61
CA ILE A 296 -22.22 17.62 8.75
C ILE A 296 -22.82 17.23 7.37
N PRO A 297 -23.90 16.42 7.31
CA PRO A 297 -24.45 15.93 6.04
C PRO A 297 -24.77 17.02 5.02
N ALA A 298 -25.24 18.19 5.47
CA ALA A 298 -25.51 19.33 4.60
C ALA A 298 -24.24 19.89 3.91
N VAL A 299 -23.11 19.95 4.63
CA VAL A 299 -21.81 20.38 4.09
C VAL A 299 -21.32 19.39 3.05
N ARG A 300 -21.35 18.09 3.36
CA ARG A 300 -20.95 17.02 2.43
C ARG A 300 -21.80 17.04 1.15
N ARG A 301 -23.11 17.22 1.28
CA ARG A 301 -24.03 17.30 0.14
C ARG A 301 -23.78 18.53 -0.71
N TYR A 302 -23.54 19.69 -0.08
CA TYR A 302 -23.21 20.92 -0.79
C TYR A 302 -21.87 20.79 -1.52
N GLU A 303 -20.84 20.25 -0.88
CA GLU A 303 -19.50 20.07 -1.47
C GLU A 303 -19.57 19.22 -2.75
N ILE A 304 -20.28 18.08 -2.72
CA ILE A 304 -20.48 17.22 -3.91
C ILE A 304 -21.21 17.98 -5.02
N ALA A 305 -22.29 18.68 -4.70
CA ALA A 305 -23.05 19.45 -5.69
C ALA A 305 -22.24 20.61 -6.27
N HIS A 306 -21.46 21.29 -5.43
CA HIS A 306 -20.60 22.39 -5.81
C HIS A 306 -19.50 21.91 -6.77
N PHE A 307 -18.81 20.81 -6.44
CA PHE A 307 -17.83 20.17 -7.33
C PHE A 307 -18.43 19.85 -8.70
N LEU A 308 -19.61 19.22 -8.74
CA LEU A 308 -20.29 18.89 -10.00
C LEU A 308 -20.65 20.15 -10.80
N LYS A 309 -21.05 21.24 -10.14
CA LYS A 309 -21.41 22.48 -10.82
C LYS A 309 -20.20 23.24 -11.37
N THR A 310 -19.08 23.24 -10.65
CA THR A 310 -17.91 24.06 -11.00
C THR A 310 -16.89 23.35 -11.87
N ARG A 311 -16.75 22.02 -11.72
CA ARG A 311 -15.68 21.25 -12.38
C ARG A 311 -16.18 20.38 -13.53
N LYS A 312 -17.47 20.02 -13.58
CA LYS A 312 -18.03 19.21 -14.68
C LYS A 312 -18.26 20.08 -15.92
N THR A 313 -17.71 19.62 -17.04
CA THR A 313 -17.87 20.18 -18.37
C THR A 313 -18.24 19.05 -19.34
N PRO A 314 -18.80 19.34 -20.53
CA PRO A 314 -19.05 18.31 -21.53
C PRO A 314 -17.81 17.49 -21.90
N LYS A 315 -16.61 18.08 -21.84
CA LYS A 315 -15.34 17.41 -22.18
C LYS A 315 -14.86 16.41 -21.13
N ASN A 316 -15.24 16.59 -19.87
CA ASN A 316 -14.74 15.77 -18.75
C ASN A 316 -15.86 15.01 -18.02
N ALA A 317 -17.09 15.04 -18.54
CA ALA A 317 -18.26 14.40 -17.95
C ALA A 317 -18.10 12.88 -17.79
N ASP A 318 -17.27 12.25 -18.63
CA ASP A 318 -16.97 10.82 -18.56
C ASP A 318 -15.89 10.43 -17.57
N ASN A 319 -15.19 11.41 -16.99
CA ASN A 319 -14.19 11.14 -15.96
C ASN A 319 -14.82 10.42 -14.77
N LEU A 320 -14.04 9.53 -14.17
CA LEU A 320 -14.41 8.75 -12.99
C LEU A 320 -14.99 9.61 -11.86
N MET A 321 -14.38 10.78 -11.62
CA MET A 321 -14.78 11.74 -10.59
C MET A 321 -16.18 12.35 -10.81
N CYS A 322 -16.68 12.34 -12.04
CA CYS A 322 -18.03 12.82 -12.38
C CYS A 322 -19.09 11.70 -12.31
N LYS A 323 -18.67 10.43 -12.23
CA LYS A 323 -19.53 9.24 -12.13
C LYS A 323 -19.63 8.75 -10.68
N TYR A 324 -18.50 8.73 -9.97
CA TYR A 324 -18.36 8.26 -8.60
C TYR A 324 -18.02 9.44 -7.68
N VAL A 325 -19.04 10.26 -7.39
CA VAL A 325 -18.89 11.59 -6.79
C VAL A 325 -18.81 11.62 -5.26
N GLY A 326 -18.99 10.48 -4.61
CA GLY A 326 -19.06 10.35 -3.15
C GLY A 326 -20.48 10.13 -2.65
N ARG A 327 -20.59 9.78 -1.37
CA ARG A 327 -21.87 9.56 -0.69
C ARG A 327 -21.96 10.47 0.53
N TRP A 328 -22.64 11.60 0.36
CA TRP A 328 -22.80 12.60 1.43
C TRP A 328 -23.45 12.04 2.70
N ASN A 329 -24.23 10.96 2.54
CA ASN A 329 -24.99 10.32 3.61
C ASN A 329 -24.18 9.29 4.42
N ILE A 330 -22.90 9.06 4.09
CA ILE A 330 -21.97 8.35 4.97
C ILE A 330 -21.51 9.31 6.06
N CYS A 331 -21.61 8.87 7.32
CA CYS A 331 -21.16 9.63 8.47
C CYS A 331 -19.85 9.07 9.00
N TYR A 332 -18.93 9.95 9.38
CA TYR A 332 -17.66 9.60 10.01
C TYR A 332 -17.59 10.15 11.43
N LYS A 333 -16.81 9.48 12.27
CA LYS A 333 -16.44 9.93 13.61
C LYS A 333 -14.93 10.04 13.69
N LYS A 334 -14.43 11.17 14.21
CA LYS A 334 -13.01 11.35 14.54
C LYS A 334 -12.64 10.40 15.69
N VAL A 335 -11.68 9.51 15.44
CA VAL A 335 -11.13 8.56 16.42
C VAL A 335 -9.83 9.10 16.99
N PHE A 336 -8.97 9.63 16.12
CA PHE A 336 -7.66 10.16 16.49
C PHE A 336 -7.31 11.37 15.62
N HIS A 337 -6.54 12.31 16.19
CA HIS A 337 -5.96 13.44 15.47
C HIS A 337 -4.74 13.99 16.22
N GLN A 338 -3.59 14.04 15.56
CA GLN A 338 -2.38 14.69 16.06
C GLN A 338 -1.57 15.21 14.87
N GLY A 339 -1.25 16.51 14.86
CA GLY A 339 -0.69 17.15 13.67
C GLY A 339 -1.55 16.93 12.42
N ASN A 340 -0.91 16.52 11.33
CA ASN A 340 -1.54 16.20 10.05
C ASN A 340 -1.76 14.68 9.85
N ILE A 341 -1.84 13.93 10.96
CA ILE A 341 -2.21 12.52 10.97
C ILE A 341 -3.54 12.37 11.70
N SER A 342 -4.52 11.75 11.05
CA SER A 342 -5.83 11.52 11.65
C SER A 342 -6.38 10.14 11.32
N ILE A 343 -7.25 9.66 12.22
CA ILE A 343 -8.03 8.44 11.99
C ILE A 343 -9.50 8.80 12.19
N HIS A 344 -10.31 8.51 11.18
CA HIS A 344 -11.76 8.56 11.25
C HIS A 344 -12.34 7.17 11.03
N GLN A 345 -13.53 6.92 11.58
CA GLN A 345 -14.25 5.68 11.36
C GLN A 345 -15.64 5.99 10.81
N ILE A 346 -16.11 5.20 9.84
CA ILE A 346 -17.51 5.27 9.42
C ILE A 346 -18.39 4.88 10.62
N CYS A 347 -19.30 5.79 11.00
CA CYS A 347 -20.14 5.65 12.18
C CYS A 347 -21.64 5.48 11.86
N GLY A 348 -22.04 5.64 10.59
CA GLY A 348 -23.43 5.44 10.17
C GLY A 348 -23.67 5.78 8.70
N TYR A 349 -24.83 5.36 8.20
CA TYR A 349 -25.33 5.66 6.86
C TYR A 349 -26.75 6.20 7.03
N LEU A 350 -27.01 7.41 6.53
CA LEU A 350 -28.36 8.00 6.54
C LEU A 350 -29.09 7.57 5.27
N ASP A 351 -30.04 6.66 5.35
CA ASP A 351 -30.81 6.16 4.20
C ASP A 351 -32.27 6.66 4.13
#